data_AF-A0AAE0DYS8-F1
#
_entry.id   AF-A0AAE0DYS8-F1
#
_cell.length_a   1.000
_cell.length_b   1.000
_cell.length_c   1.000
_cell.angle_alpha   90.00
_cell.angle_beta   90.00
_cell.angle_gamma   90.00
#
_symmetry.space_group_name_H-M   'P 1'
#
loop_
_entity.id
_entity.type
_entity.pdbx_description
1 polymer ?
#
loop_
_entity_poly.entity_id
_entity_poly.type
_entity_poly.pdbx_seq_one_letter_code
_entity_poly.pdbx_strand_id
1 'polypeptide(L)'
;MKVWAAYCKQNGRRAIRFPRDVPTRWNSTYKVLARSYEYKDLLVTFIQYHVSHINLYQSHWDVCRNVCGLFKVFYTATNNLSGVYYPTTYLFIFESLNIAGAFIHCESESQLHEYVIAMKEKWLEYIRSFQIFI
;
A
#
# COMPACT_ATOMS: atom_id res chain seq x y z
N MET A 1 1.21 -6.49 -22.08
CA MET A 1 2.17 -5.38 -21.83
C MET A 1 2.42 -4.47 -23.04
N LYS A 2 2.62 -4.99 -24.27
CA LYS A 2 2.90 -4.13 -25.46
C LYS A 2 1.78 -3.11 -25.75
N VAL A 3 0.51 -3.53 -25.64
CA VAL A 3 -0.67 -2.67 -25.86
C VAL A 3 -0.74 -1.52 -24.85
N TRP A 4 -0.60 -1.80 -23.54
CA TRP A 4 -0.52 -0.78 -22.49
C TRP A 4 0.62 0.22 -22.74
N ALA A 5 1.81 -0.27 -23.09
CA ALA A 5 2.95 0.60 -23.33
C ALA A 5 2.73 1.56 -24.51
N ALA A 6 2.10 1.08 -25.59
CA ALA A 6 1.71 1.92 -26.73
C ALA A 6 0.66 2.95 -26.32
N TYR A 7 -0.36 2.53 -25.54
CA TYR A 7 -1.41 3.39 -25.04
C TYR A 7 -0.88 4.52 -24.15
N CYS A 8 0.03 4.24 -23.21
CA CYS A 8 0.66 5.28 -22.40
C CYS A 8 1.38 6.31 -23.27
N LYS A 9 2.16 5.85 -24.26
CA LYS A 9 2.93 6.72 -25.15
C LYS A 9 2.03 7.63 -25.98
N GLN A 10 0.90 7.11 -26.47
CA GLN A 10 -0.11 7.90 -27.20
C GLN A 10 -0.73 9.01 -26.34
N ASN A 11 -0.90 8.76 -25.04
CA ASN A 11 -1.42 9.73 -24.07
C ASN A 11 -0.33 10.57 -23.40
N GLY A 12 0.86 10.67 -24.01
CA GLY A 12 1.95 11.53 -23.53
C GLY A 12 2.59 11.08 -22.21
N ARG A 13 2.34 9.85 -21.75
CA ARG A 13 2.94 9.30 -20.52
C ARG A 13 3.93 8.19 -20.82
N ARG A 14 4.95 8.08 -19.96
CA ARG A 14 5.91 6.98 -20.03
C ARG A 14 5.20 5.65 -19.75
N ALA A 15 5.44 4.64 -20.56
CA ALA A 15 4.99 3.29 -20.28
C ALA A 15 5.67 2.74 -19.01
N ILE A 16 4.87 2.19 -18.10
CA ILE A 16 5.36 1.64 -16.85
C ILE A 16 5.11 0.14 -16.77
N ARG A 17 5.98 -0.54 -16.02
CA ARG A 17 5.72 -1.90 -15.56
C ARG A 17 5.25 -1.82 -14.12
N PHE A 18 4.10 -2.43 -13.83
CA PHE A 18 3.65 -2.59 -12.46
C PHE A 18 4.57 -3.58 -11.73
N PRO A 19 4.93 -3.30 -10.47
CA PRO A 19 5.65 -4.25 -9.63
C PRO A 19 4.88 -5.57 -9.54
N ARG A 20 5.58 -6.67 -9.31
CA ARG A 20 4.94 -7.95 -8.99
C ARG A 20 4.48 -7.91 -7.53
N ASP A 21 3.20 -8.20 -7.30
CA ASP A 21 2.69 -8.39 -5.95
C ASP A 21 3.17 -9.72 -5.37
N VAL A 22 3.46 -9.72 -4.06
CA VAL A 22 3.79 -10.90 -3.28
C VAL A 22 2.76 -10.96 -2.14
N PRO A 23 1.82 -11.91 -2.16
CA PRO A 23 0.67 -11.92 -1.23
C PRO A 23 1.04 -11.92 0.25
N THR A 24 2.22 -12.43 0.59
CA THR A 24 2.72 -12.49 1.97
C THR A 24 3.45 -11.22 2.42
N ARG A 25 3.55 -10.18 1.57
CA ARG A 25 4.31 -8.96 1.85
C ARG A 25 3.50 -7.71 1.49
N TRP A 26 2.98 -7.04 2.50
CA TRP A 26 2.22 -5.78 2.29
C TRP A 26 3.04 -4.70 1.55
N ASN A 27 4.36 -4.70 1.69
CA ASN A 27 5.25 -3.77 0.98
C ASN A 27 5.25 -3.94 -0.55
N SER A 28 5.04 -5.16 -1.08
CA SER A 28 4.86 -5.33 -2.53
C SER A 28 3.48 -4.87 -2.98
N THR A 29 2.45 -5.16 -2.20
CA THR A 29 1.09 -4.71 -2.48
C THR A 29 1.01 -3.19 -2.49
N TYR A 30 1.66 -2.53 -1.52
CA TYR A 30 1.84 -1.08 -1.47
C TYR A 30 2.40 -0.53 -2.79
N LYS A 31 3.52 -1.08 -3.27
CA LYS A 31 4.17 -0.61 -4.49
C LYS A 31 3.28 -0.75 -5.72
N VAL A 32 2.49 -1.83 -5.78
CA VAL A 32 1.51 -2.02 -6.86
C VAL A 32 0.41 -0.97 -6.76
N LEU A 33 -0.23 -0.82 -5.60
CA LEU A 33 -1.33 0.13 -5.40
C LEU A 33 -0.89 1.58 -5.63
N ALA A 34 0.25 1.99 -5.07
CA ALA A 34 0.81 3.32 -5.26
C ALA A 34 1.04 3.63 -6.75
N ARG A 35 1.58 2.65 -7.49
CA ARG A 35 1.85 2.81 -8.92
C ARG A 35 0.57 2.81 -9.76
N SER A 36 -0.42 1.99 -9.39
CA SER A 36 -1.75 1.99 -10.01
C SER A 36 -2.46 3.32 -9.77
N TYR A 37 -2.37 3.86 -8.56
CA TYR A 37 -2.98 5.14 -8.23
C TYR A 37 -2.41 6.30 -9.06
N GLU A 38 -1.10 6.33 -9.26
CA GLU A 38 -0.44 7.34 -10.12
C GLU A 38 -0.91 7.30 -11.58
N TYR A 39 -1.30 6.11 -12.07
CA TYR A 39 -1.77 5.90 -13.45
C TYR A 39 -3.30 5.75 -13.51
N LYS A 40 -4.03 6.13 -12.46
CA LYS A 40 -5.48 5.94 -12.32
C LYS A 40 -6.26 6.35 -13.58
N ASP A 41 -6.09 7.57 -14.07
CA ASP A 41 -6.92 8.09 -15.17
C ASP A 41 -6.71 7.31 -16.48
N LEU A 42 -5.45 6.95 -16.75
CA LEU A 42 -5.09 6.11 -17.88
C LEU A 42 -5.61 4.68 -17.71
N LEU A 43 -5.54 4.13 -16.50
CA LEU A 43 -6.00 2.78 -16.19
C LEU A 43 -7.52 2.66 -16.33
N VAL A 44 -8.29 3.62 -15.80
CA VAL A 44 -9.75 3.65 -15.94
C VAL A 44 -10.14 3.59 -17.41
N THR A 45 -9.58 4.51 -18.20
CA THR A 45 -9.88 4.60 -19.64
C THR A 45 -9.41 3.35 -20.39
N PHE A 46 -8.20 2.87 -20.11
CA PHE A 46 -7.66 1.67 -20.74
C PHE A 46 -8.49 0.42 -20.44
N ILE A 47 -8.88 0.22 -19.18
CA ILE A 47 -9.69 -0.94 -18.75
C ILE A 47 -11.08 -0.88 -19.38
N GLN A 48 -11.70 0.31 -19.43
CA GLN A 48 -13.01 0.48 -20.06
C GLN A 48 -13.02 0.05 -21.53
N TYR A 49 -11.94 0.32 -22.28
CA TYR A 49 -11.86 -0.05 -23.70
C TYR A 49 -11.34 -1.47 -23.97
N HIS A 50 -10.49 -2.02 -23.08
CA HIS A 50 -9.81 -3.29 -23.33
C HIS A 50 -10.30 -4.46 -22.48
N VAL A 51 -11.05 -4.21 -21.41
CA VAL A 51 -11.50 -5.21 -20.45
C VAL A 51 -12.98 -4.99 -20.14
N SER A 52 -13.83 -5.48 -21.05
CA SER A 52 -15.28 -5.24 -21.08
C SER A 52 -16.08 -5.66 -19.84
N HIS A 53 -15.49 -6.44 -18.93
CA HIS A 53 -16.14 -6.97 -17.73
C HIS A 53 -15.67 -6.29 -16.43
N ILE A 54 -14.74 -5.33 -16.50
CA ILE A 54 -14.26 -4.61 -15.31
C ILE A 54 -14.64 -3.15 -15.41
N ASN A 55 -15.38 -2.66 -14.41
CA ASN A 55 -15.68 -1.25 -14.24
C ASN A 55 -14.97 -0.71 -12.99
N LEU A 56 -14.21 0.38 -13.16
CA LEU A 56 -13.53 1.04 -12.07
C LEU A 56 -14.25 2.34 -11.69
N TYR A 57 -14.89 2.33 -10.52
CA TYR A 57 -15.60 3.48 -9.98
C TYR A 57 -14.70 4.32 -9.08
N GLN A 58 -15.11 5.56 -8.82
CA GLN A 58 -14.41 6.44 -7.89
C GLN A 58 -14.23 5.81 -6.50
N SER A 59 -15.24 5.10 -6.00
CA SER A 59 -15.20 4.40 -4.71
C SER A 59 -14.04 3.40 -4.60
N HIS A 60 -13.71 2.66 -5.67
CA HIS A 60 -12.57 1.74 -5.68
C HIS A 60 -11.24 2.48 -5.47
N TRP A 61 -11.14 3.70 -6.02
CA TRP A 61 -9.95 4.52 -5.88
C TRP A 61 -9.86 5.22 -4.52
N ASP A 62 -11.00 5.50 -3.89
CA ASP A 62 -11.04 6.03 -2.52
C ASP A 62 -10.55 4.97 -1.53
N VAL A 63 -11.01 3.71 -1.68
CA VAL A 63 -10.47 2.56 -0.94
C VAL A 63 -8.98 2.39 -1.21
N CYS A 64 -8.56 2.41 -2.48
CA CYS A 64 -7.15 2.31 -2.85
C CYS A 64 -6.29 3.40 -2.20
N ARG A 65 -6.79 4.64 -2.11
CA ARG A 65 -6.10 5.76 -1.47
C ARG A 65 -5.89 5.47 0.02
N ASN A 66 -6.95 5.03 0.71
CA ASN A 66 -6.91 4.77 2.15
C ASN A 66 -5.96 3.61 2.49
N VAL A 67 -6.07 2.48 1.77
CA VAL A 67 -5.15 1.32 1.94
C VAL A 67 -3.71 1.71 1.62
N CYS A 68 -3.48 2.47 0.54
CA CYS A 68 -2.15 2.92 0.17
C CYS A 68 -1.54 3.84 1.23
N GLY A 69 -2.35 4.69 1.87
CA GLY A 69 -1.96 5.52 3.01
C GLY A 69 -1.46 4.70 4.19
N LEU A 70 -2.25 3.71 4.63
CA LEU A 70 -1.86 2.79 5.70
C LEU A 70 -0.57 2.05 5.37
N PHE A 71 -0.50 1.45 4.18
CA PHE A 71 0.64 0.64 3.77
C PHE A 71 1.91 1.46 3.57
N LYS A 72 1.80 2.75 3.22
CA LYS A 72 2.95 3.65 3.13
C LYS A 72 3.67 3.79 4.47
N VAL A 73 2.93 3.80 5.58
CA VAL A 73 3.51 3.90 6.93
C VAL A 73 4.32 2.64 7.24
N PHE A 74 3.76 1.46 7.00
CA PHE A 74 4.49 0.18 7.12
C PHE A 74 5.73 0.11 6.22
N TYR A 75 5.60 0.59 4.97
CA TYR A 75 6.71 0.59 4.02
C TYR A 75 7.85 1.49 4.50
N THR A 76 7.53 2.68 5.00
CA THR A 76 8.51 3.63 5.55
C THR A 76 9.20 3.03 6.77
N ALA A 77 8.43 2.54 7.73
CA ALA A 77 8.94 1.89 8.93
C ALA A 77 9.86 0.72 8.60
N THR A 78 9.47 -0.15 7.67
CA THR A 78 10.30 -1.28 7.25
C THR A 78 11.64 -0.81 6.70
N ASN A 79 11.65 0.19 5.80
CA ASN A 79 12.89 0.68 5.21
C ASN A 79 13.80 1.32 6.26
N ASN A 80 13.24 2.11 7.19
CA ASN A 80 13.99 2.76 8.24
C ASN A 80 14.61 1.75 9.22
N LEU A 81 13.86 0.70 9.55
CA LEU A 81 14.31 -0.36 10.46
C LEU A 81 15.25 -1.38 9.79
N SER A 82 15.25 -1.48 8.46
CA SER A 82 16.12 -2.38 7.68
C SER A 82 17.53 -1.84 7.44
N GLY A 83 17.89 -0.70 8.05
CA GLY A 83 19.24 -0.17 8.02
C GLY A 83 20.25 -1.15 8.62
N VAL A 84 21.33 -1.44 7.89
CA VAL A 84 22.38 -2.39 8.32
C VAL A 84 23.70 -1.71 8.74
N TYR A 85 23.83 -0.41 8.46
CA TYR A 85 25.06 0.36 8.69
C TYR A 85 25.03 1.19 9.98
N TYR A 86 23.92 1.18 10.71
CA TYR A 86 23.72 1.89 11.97
C TYR A 86 22.67 1.15 12.82
N PRO A 87 22.70 1.28 14.16
CA PRO A 87 21.68 0.69 15.01
C PRO A 87 20.32 1.30 14.69
N THR A 88 19.31 0.48 14.35
CA THR A 88 17.96 0.96 14.03
C THR A 88 16.99 0.86 15.20
N THR A 89 17.38 0.19 16.29
CA THR A 89 16.53 -0.07 17.46
C THR A 89 15.94 1.20 18.08
N TYR A 90 16.67 2.32 18.08
CA TYR A 90 16.17 3.60 18.61
C TYR A 90 14.98 4.16 17.82
N LEU A 91 14.84 3.79 16.54
CA LEU A 91 13.73 4.21 15.68
C LEU A 91 12.45 3.41 15.95
N PHE A 92 12.57 2.23 16.59
CA PHE A 92 11.46 1.30 16.77
C PHE A 92 10.24 1.94 17.44
N ILE A 93 10.47 2.70 18.52
CA ILE A 93 9.39 3.38 19.25
C ILE A 93 8.69 4.40 18.34
N PHE A 94 9.46 5.19 17.61
CA PHE A 94 8.93 6.21 16.71
C PHE A 94 8.12 5.61 15.56
N GLU A 95 8.66 4.58 14.90
CA GLU A 95 7.94 3.88 13.82
C GLU A 95 6.69 3.16 14.32
N SER A 96 6.72 2.62 15.54
CA SER A 96 5.55 1.98 16.16
C SER A 96 4.43 2.98 16.45
N LEU A 97 4.77 4.19 16.91
CA LEU A 97 3.79 5.26 17.12
C LEU A 97 3.17 5.72 15.80
N ASN A 98 3.97 5.84 14.73
CA ASN A 98 3.45 6.16 13.40
C ASN A 98 2.45 5.11 12.90
N ILE A 99 2.78 3.82 13.07
CA ILE A 99 1.87 2.72 12.70
C ILE A 99 0.59 2.75 13.54
N ALA A 100 0.68 2.97 14.85
CA ALA A 100 -0.48 3.08 15.73
C ALA A 100 -1.39 4.25 15.31
N GLY A 101 -0.82 5.41 14.99
CA GLY A 101 -1.57 6.56 14.48
C GLY A 101 -2.27 6.27 13.15
N ALA A 102 -1.60 5.52 12.26
CA ALA A 102 -2.19 5.11 10.98
C ALA A 102 -3.40 4.18 11.18
N PHE A 103 -3.34 3.25 12.14
CA PHE A 103 -4.49 2.40 12.48
C PHE A 103 -5.67 3.22 12.99
N ILE A 104 -5.44 4.14 13.93
CA ILE A 104 -6.50 5.01 14.48
C ILE A 104 -7.19 5.81 13.36
N HIS A 105 -6.40 6.35 12.42
CA HIS A 105 -6.95 7.10 11.29
C HIS A 105 -7.74 6.22 10.32
N CYS A 106 -7.31 4.98 10.06
CA CYS A 106 -8.01 4.08 9.15
C CYS A 106 -9.22 3.39 9.78
N GLU A 107 -9.29 3.26 11.12
CA GLU A 107 -10.43 2.65 11.80
C GLU A 107 -11.74 3.44 11.65
N SER A 108 -11.66 4.76 11.44
CA SER A 108 -12.84 5.59 11.19
C SER A 108 -13.49 5.36 9.81
N GLU A 109 -12.84 4.58 8.93
CA GLU A 109 -13.34 4.29 7.58
C GLU A 109 -14.15 2.99 7.54
N SER A 110 -15.45 3.10 7.28
CA SER A 110 -16.40 1.97 7.40
C SER A 110 -16.09 0.78 6.49
N GLN A 111 -15.56 1.02 5.28
CA GLN A 111 -15.33 -0.04 4.29
C GLN A 111 -14.10 -0.90 4.56
N LEU A 112 -13.17 -0.42 5.39
CA LEU A 112 -11.92 -1.11 5.71
C LEU A 112 -11.86 -1.61 7.15
N HIS A 113 -12.87 -1.27 7.95
CA HIS A 113 -12.87 -1.44 9.39
C HIS A 113 -12.47 -2.85 9.86
N GLU A 114 -13.13 -3.90 9.34
CA GLU A 114 -12.84 -5.29 9.71
C GLU A 114 -11.39 -5.70 9.39
N TYR A 115 -10.88 -5.29 8.22
CA TYR A 115 -9.51 -5.58 7.81
C TYR A 115 -8.48 -4.84 8.67
N VAL A 116 -8.76 -3.57 8.98
CA VAL A 116 -7.89 -2.72 9.80
C VAL A 116 -7.80 -3.27 11.23
N ILE A 117 -8.92 -3.73 11.81
CA ILE A 117 -8.95 -4.39 13.12
C ILE A 117 -8.07 -5.66 13.10
N ALA A 118 -8.28 -6.55 12.13
CA ALA A 118 -7.50 -7.78 12.04
C ALA A 118 -5.98 -7.51 11.88
N MET A 119 -5.63 -6.49 11.09
CA MET A 119 -4.24 -6.05 10.93
C MET A 119 -3.66 -5.50 12.24
N LYS A 120 -4.43 -4.70 12.98
CA LYS A 120 -4.01 -4.12 14.27
C LYS A 120 -3.82 -5.20 15.32
N GLU A 121 -4.72 -6.17 15.41
CA GLU A 121 -4.59 -7.30 16.32
C GLU A 121 -3.30 -8.09 16.06
N LYS A 122 -3.00 -8.37 14.79
CA LYS A 122 -1.74 -9.03 14.41
C LYS A 122 -0.51 -8.20 14.71
N TRP A 123 -0.57 -6.90 14.48
CA TRP A 123 0.53 -6.00 14.84
C TRP A 123 0.78 -5.96 16.36
N LEU A 124 -0.27 -5.91 17.16
CA LEU A 124 -0.17 -5.96 18.63
C LEU A 124 0.39 -7.29 19.13
N GLU A 125 0.04 -8.41 18.50
CA GLU A 125 0.61 -9.73 18.79
C GLU A 125 2.14 -9.73 18.60
N TYR A 126 2.62 -9.15 17.49
CA TYR A 126 4.06 -9.02 17.22
C TYR A 126 4.80 -8.08 18.18
N ILE A 127 4.17 -6.98 18.60
CA ILE A 127 4.80 -6.07 19.56
C ILE A 127 4.92 -6.72 20.94
N ARG A 128 3.88 -7.43 21.39
CA ARG A 128 3.89 -8.13 22.68
C ARG A 128 4.97 -9.21 22.73
N SER A 129 5.20 -9.94 21.64
CA SER A 129 6.27 -10.93 21.58
C SER A 129 7.67 -10.28 21.62
N PHE A 130 7.83 -9.08 21.07
CA PHE A 130 9.07 -8.31 21.13
C PHE A 130 9.40 -7.81 22.55
N GLN A 131 8.39 -7.46 23.35
CA GLN A 131 8.55 -7.00 24.73
C GLN A 131 9.08 -8.07 25.71
N ILE A 132 9.16 -9.34 25.30
CA ILE A 132 9.70 -10.44 26.12
C ILE A 132 11.25 -10.43 26.12
N PHE A 133 11.89 -9.65 25.24
CA PHE A 133 13.34 -9.64 25.03
C PHE A 133 14.05 -8.34 25.44
N ILE A 134 13.37 -7.44 26.15
CA ILE A 134 13.94 -6.26 26.82
C ILE A 134 13.64 -6.37 28.31
#